data_AF-A0A3N5Z7S9-F1
#
_entry.id   AF-A0A3N5Z7S9-F1
#
_cell.length_a   1.000
_cell.length_b   1.000
_cell.length_c   1.000
_cell.angle_alpha   90.00
_cell.angle_beta   90.00
_cell.angle_gamma   90.00
#
_symmetry.space_group_name_H-M   'P 1'
#
loop_
_entity.id
_entity.type
_entity.pdbx_description
1 polymer ?
#
loop_
_entity_poly.entity_id
_entity_poly.type
_entity_poly.pdbx_seq_one_letter_code
_entity_poly.pdbx_strand_id
1 'polypeptide(L)'
;MGQEARADTGTAAKTQSIESKTAGMQKIDGFFPLYWDEAGGTLWLEIPHLGTEVLYVTGLTAGIGSNDIGLDRGQLGGTRVVSFERIGPKVLMVQPNYRYRAESGSAD
;
A
#
# COMPACT_ATOMS: atom_id res chain seq x y z
N MET A 1 29.95 -26.21 33.19
CA MET A 1 28.85 -26.77 32.38
C MET A 1 27.58 -26.08 32.83
N GLY A 2 26.85 -25.30 32.06
CA GLY A 2 26.93 -24.94 30.65
C GLY A 2 25.60 -24.28 30.31
N GLN A 3 25.65 -23.14 29.63
CA GLN A 3 24.72 -22.64 28.62
C GLN A 3 24.98 -21.13 28.48
N GLU A 4 25.95 -20.82 27.61
CA GLU A 4 26.03 -19.52 26.98
C GLU A 4 24.73 -19.32 26.19
N ALA A 5 23.98 -18.30 26.58
CA ALA A 5 22.88 -17.79 25.78
C ALA A 5 23.47 -17.37 24.43
N ARG A 6 23.16 -18.16 23.39
CA ARG A 6 23.39 -17.76 22.01
C ARG A 6 22.48 -16.56 21.76
N ALA A 7 23.06 -15.36 21.80
CA ALA A 7 22.44 -14.19 21.23
C ALA A 7 22.23 -14.48 19.75
N ASP A 8 20.97 -14.62 19.34
CA ASP A 8 20.56 -14.64 17.96
C ASP A 8 20.85 -13.27 17.36
N THR A 9 22.07 -13.09 16.84
CA THR A 9 22.44 -11.97 15.97
C THR A 9 21.75 -12.17 14.62
N GLY A 10 20.43 -11.99 14.61
CA GLY A 10 19.65 -11.79 13.40
C GLY A 10 20.21 -10.57 12.69
N THR A 11 20.97 -10.79 11.63
CA THR A 11 21.52 -9.72 10.79
C THR A 11 20.33 -8.96 10.21
N ALA A 12 20.07 -7.74 10.71
CA ALA A 12 19.11 -6.83 10.12
C ALA A 12 19.55 -6.55 8.68
N ALA A 13 18.92 -7.22 7.71
CA ALA A 13 19.22 -7.03 6.31
C ALA A 13 19.00 -5.55 5.96
N LYS A 14 20.05 -4.91 5.43
CA LYS A 14 20.02 -3.51 5.00
C LYS A 14 18.86 -3.34 4.00
N THR A 15 17.86 -2.53 4.34
CA THR A 15 16.75 -2.25 3.43
C THR A 15 17.30 -1.53 2.20
N GLN A 16 17.04 -2.08 1.01
CA GLN A 16 17.43 -1.44 -0.25
C GLN A 16 16.71 -0.10 -0.42
N SER A 17 17.40 0.88 -0.99
CA SER A 17 16.80 2.17 -1.31
C SER A 17 15.89 2.06 -2.54
N ILE A 18 14.97 3.00 -2.70
CA ILE A 18 14.06 3.03 -3.85
C ILE A 18 14.88 3.21 -5.13
N GLU A 19 15.86 4.11 -5.13
CA GLU A 19 16.72 4.40 -6.29
C GLU A 19 17.50 3.16 -6.74
N SER A 20 18.01 2.37 -5.79
CA SER A 20 18.68 1.12 -6.11
C SER A 20 17.72 0.07 -6.66
N LYS A 21 16.47 0.05 -6.19
CA LYS A 21 15.46 -0.93 -6.61
C LYS A 21 14.89 -0.59 -7.99
N THR A 22 14.79 0.69 -8.32
CA THR A 22 14.16 1.19 -9.55
C THR A 22 15.15 1.61 -10.62
N ALA A 23 16.44 1.36 -10.42
CA ALA A 23 17.48 1.60 -11.41
C ALA A 23 17.15 0.91 -12.75
N GLY A 24 17.05 1.69 -13.82
CA GLY A 24 16.71 1.20 -15.16
C GLY A 24 15.21 1.04 -15.43
N MET A 25 14.34 1.26 -14.44
CA MET A 25 12.89 1.33 -14.67
C MET A 25 12.50 2.68 -15.25
N GLN A 26 11.43 2.72 -16.05
CA GLN A 26 10.86 3.98 -16.51
C GLN A 26 10.07 4.61 -15.36
N LYS A 27 10.51 5.78 -14.89
CA LYS A 27 9.75 6.59 -13.95
C LYS A 27 8.59 7.29 -14.65
N ILE A 28 7.42 7.25 -14.02
CA ILE A 28 6.21 7.94 -14.44
C ILE A 28 5.78 8.83 -13.27
N ASP A 29 5.89 10.14 -13.45
CA ASP A 29 5.51 11.10 -12.40
C ASP A 29 3.98 11.19 -12.26
N GLY A 30 3.53 11.49 -11.05
CA GLY A 30 2.11 11.56 -10.71
C GLY A 30 1.90 11.86 -9.23
N PHE A 31 0.65 11.79 -8.76
CA PHE A 31 0.34 11.97 -7.33
C PHE A 31 1.04 10.92 -6.47
N PHE A 32 1.06 9.68 -6.94
CA PHE A 32 2.05 8.69 -6.55
C PHE A 32 2.96 8.43 -7.74
N PRO A 33 4.28 8.62 -7.62
CA PRO A 33 5.22 8.22 -8.65
C PRO A 33 5.14 6.71 -8.90
N LEU A 34 5.20 6.32 -10.17
CA LEU A 34 5.20 4.93 -10.59
C LEU A 34 6.52 4.60 -11.27
N TYR A 35 6.95 3.34 -11.18
CA TYR A 35 8.09 2.82 -11.92
C TYR A 35 7.66 1.60 -12.73
N TRP A 36 7.82 1.67 -14.05
CA TRP A 36 7.55 0.57 -14.95
C TRP A 36 8.81 -0.26 -15.20
N ASP A 37 8.75 -1.52 -14.81
CA ASP A 37 9.74 -2.55 -15.13
C ASP A 37 9.29 -3.29 -16.39
N GLU A 38 9.85 -2.91 -17.54
CA GLU A 38 9.52 -3.51 -18.84
C GLU A 38 9.93 -4.98 -18.93
N ALA A 39 11.06 -5.35 -18.33
CA ALA A 39 11.56 -6.73 -18.36
C ALA A 39 10.68 -7.67 -17.51
N GLY A 40 10.23 -7.19 -16.36
CA GLY A 40 9.34 -7.93 -15.44
C GLY A 40 7.85 -7.74 -15.71
N GLY A 41 7.45 -6.85 -16.62
CA GLY A 41 6.06 -6.47 -16.85
C GLY A 41 5.34 -5.97 -15.59
N THR A 42 6.07 -5.34 -14.67
CA THR A 42 5.58 -4.99 -13.32
C THR A 42 5.57 -3.48 -13.12
N LEU A 43 4.47 -2.98 -12.56
CA LEU A 43 4.35 -1.58 -12.14
C LEU A 43 4.56 -1.47 -10.62
N TRP A 44 5.51 -0.64 -10.22
CA TRP A 44 5.81 -0.34 -8.83
C TRP A 44 5.27 1.05 -8.46
N LEU A 45 4.73 1.17 -7.24
CA LEU A 45 4.21 2.42 -6.69
C LEU A 45 5.17 2.95 -5.61
N GLU A 46 5.60 4.19 -5.74
CA GLU A 46 6.31 4.91 -4.68
C GLU A 46 5.33 5.50 -3.68
N ILE A 47 5.63 5.39 -2.38
CA ILE A 47 4.83 5.98 -1.30
C ILE A 47 5.65 7.15 -0.72
N PRO A 48 5.44 8.40 -1.20
CA PRO A 48 6.26 9.55 -0.79
C PRO A 48 5.91 10.05 0.62
N HIS A 49 4.68 9.79 1.09
CA HIS A 49 4.17 10.27 2.36
C HIS A 49 3.44 9.16 3.11
N LEU A 50 3.77 9.01 4.39
CA LEU A 50 3.08 8.12 5.32
C LEU A 50 2.08 8.92 6.18
N GLY A 51 1.04 8.27 6.67
CA GLY A 51 0.01 8.89 7.51
C GLY A 51 -0.92 9.86 6.77
N THR A 52 -0.68 10.15 5.50
CA THR A 52 -1.56 10.95 4.66
C THR A 52 -2.70 10.10 4.12
N GLU A 53 -3.93 10.55 4.33
CA GLU A 53 -5.11 9.91 3.77
C GLU A 53 -5.26 10.21 2.28
N VAL A 54 -5.60 9.17 1.51
CA VAL A 54 -5.83 9.25 0.08
C VAL A 54 -7.09 8.49 -0.29
N LEU A 55 -7.72 8.92 -1.39
CA LEU A 55 -8.89 8.25 -1.93
C LEU A 55 -8.43 7.09 -2.82
N TYR A 56 -8.73 5.86 -2.40
CA TYR A 56 -8.52 4.65 -3.18
C TYR A 56 -9.83 4.20 -3.82
N VAL A 57 -9.87 4.23 -5.15
CA VAL A 57 -11.02 3.78 -5.94
C VAL A 57 -10.58 2.66 -6.85
N THR A 58 -11.22 1.51 -6.71
CA THR A 58 -11.08 0.40 -7.65
C THR A 58 -12.15 0.54 -8.72
N GLY A 59 -11.79 0.41 -10.00
CA GLY A 59 -12.74 0.32 -11.09
C GLY A 59 -12.50 -0.94 -11.93
N LEU A 60 -13.55 -1.48 -12.53
CA LEU A 60 -13.38 -2.45 -13.61
C LEU A 60 -13.02 -1.67 -14.89
N THR A 61 -11.82 -1.89 -15.43
CA THR A 61 -11.39 -1.31 -16.70
C THR A 61 -12.18 -1.86 -17.88
N ALA A 62 -12.74 -3.07 -17.76
CA ALA A 62 -13.71 -3.64 -18.70
C ALA A 62 -14.84 -4.33 -17.91
N GLY A 63 -16.08 -3.91 -18.12
CA GLY A 63 -17.24 -4.64 -17.63
C GLY A 63 -17.31 -6.03 -18.27
N ILE A 64 -17.79 -7.03 -17.53
CA ILE A 64 -17.96 -8.43 -18.01
C ILE A 64 -18.89 -8.52 -19.24
N GLY A 65 -19.65 -7.44 -19.53
CA GLY A 65 -20.62 -7.43 -20.63
C GLY A 65 -21.95 -8.12 -20.27
N SER A 66 -22.27 -8.24 -18.98
CA SER A 66 -23.55 -8.76 -18.49
C SER A 66 -24.30 -7.69 -17.72
N ASN A 67 -25.46 -7.28 -18.24
CA ASN A 67 -26.38 -6.35 -17.57
C ASN A 67 -27.14 -7.04 -16.41
N ASP A 68 -27.10 -8.36 -16.29
CA ASP A 68 -27.90 -9.13 -15.32
C ASP A 68 -27.30 -9.11 -13.89
N ILE A 69 -26.05 -8.65 -13.74
CA ILE A 69 -25.33 -8.58 -12.45
C ILE A 69 -25.11 -7.11 -12.00
N GLY A 70 -25.58 -6.13 -12.78
CA GLY A 70 -25.50 -4.70 -12.42
C GLY A 70 -24.08 -4.10 -12.46
N LEU A 71 -23.17 -4.70 -13.22
CA LEU A 71 -21.80 -4.20 -13.42
C LEU A 71 -21.75 -3.28 -14.64
N ASP A 72 -22.33 -2.08 -14.51
CA ASP A 72 -22.36 -1.06 -15.56
C ASP A 72 -20.97 -0.49 -15.88
N ARG A 73 -20.75 -0.15 -17.16
CA ARG A 73 -19.49 0.46 -17.63
C ARG A 73 -19.31 1.83 -16.96
N GLY A 74 -18.17 2.03 -16.31
CA GLY A 74 -17.88 3.29 -15.61
C GLY A 74 -18.42 3.36 -14.18
N GLN A 75 -18.99 2.28 -13.63
CA GLN A 75 -19.19 2.22 -12.19
C GLN A 75 -17.86 2.23 -11.46
N LEU A 76 -17.64 3.27 -10.67
CA LEU A 76 -16.62 3.28 -9.63
C LEU A 76 -16.98 2.13 -8.67
N GLY A 77 -16.04 1.22 -8.47
CA GLY A 77 -16.18 0.18 -7.46
C GLY A 77 -16.04 0.78 -6.05
N GLY A 78 -15.76 -0.06 -5.07
CA GLY A 78 -15.66 0.37 -3.68
C GLY A 78 -14.66 1.52 -3.49
N THR A 79 -15.19 2.67 -3.07
CA THR A 79 -14.39 3.85 -2.71
C THR A 79 -13.97 3.74 -1.25
N ARG A 80 -12.67 3.91 -0.98
CA ARG A 80 -12.10 3.77 0.36
C ARG A 80 -11.17 4.95 0.63
N VAL A 81 -11.22 5.46 1.86
CA VAL A 81 -10.13 6.30 2.38
C VAL A 81 -9.07 5.33 2.90
N VAL A 82 -7.82 5.51 2.51
CA VAL A 82 -6.69 4.70 2.99
C VAL A 82 -5.53 5.60 3.37
N SER A 83 -4.67 5.13 4.27
CA SER A 83 -3.39 5.74 4.61
C SER A 83 -2.29 4.68 4.51
N PHE A 84 -1.03 5.12 4.40
CA PHE A 84 0.11 4.21 4.46
C PHE A 84 0.83 4.35 5.80
N GLU A 85 1.04 3.22 6.47
CA GLU A 85 1.67 3.16 7.79
C GLU A 85 2.90 2.25 7.77
N ARG A 86 4.00 2.69 8.39
CA ARG A 86 5.21 1.88 8.52
C ARG A 86 5.20 1.09 9.83
N ILE A 87 5.21 -0.23 9.71
CA ILE A 87 5.33 -1.16 10.84
C ILE A 87 6.62 -1.96 10.67
N GLY A 88 7.66 -1.56 11.42
CA GLY A 88 9.01 -2.10 11.25
C GLY A 88 9.50 -1.95 9.80
N PRO A 89 9.91 -3.04 9.13
CA PRO A 89 10.39 -2.98 7.74
C PRO A 89 9.27 -2.96 6.69
N LYS A 90 7.99 -3.03 7.10
CA LYS A 90 6.84 -3.09 6.17
C LYS A 90 6.13 -1.75 6.09
N VAL A 91 5.56 -1.47 4.93
CA VAL A 91 4.56 -0.40 4.75
C VAL A 91 3.22 -1.08 4.47
N LEU A 92 2.22 -0.79 5.28
CA LEU A 92 0.88 -1.32 5.17
C LEU A 92 -0.04 -0.24 4.59
N MET A 93 -0.96 -0.64 3.71
CA MET A 93 -2.09 0.19 3.32
C MET A 93 -3.23 -0.10 4.29
N VAL A 94 -3.61 0.91 5.08
CA VAL A 94 -4.59 0.78 6.16
C VAL A 94 -5.84 1.56 5.78
N GLN A 95 -7.01 0.95 5.93
CA GLN A 95 -8.29 1.64 5.81
C GLN A 95 -8.80 1.99 7.22
N PRO A 96 -8.87 3.28 7.61
CA PRO A 96 -9.46 3.67 8.89
C PRO A 96 -10.95 3.37 8.93
N ASN A 97 -11.45 3.01 10.12
CA ASN A 97 -12.86 2.74 10.34
C ASN A 97 -13.61 4.01 10.75
N TYR A 98 -14.13 4.75 9.77
CA TYR A 98 -14.95 5.93 10.04
C TYR A 98 -16.40 5.64 10.43
N ARG A 99 -16.84 4.37 10.40
CA ARG A 99 -18.22 4.00 10.74
C ARG A 99 -18.49 4.01 12.23
N TYR A 100 -17.44 3.94 13.04
CA TYR A 100 -17.53 3.95 14.50
C TYR A 100 -16.55 4.97 15.05
N ARG A 101 -17.10 6.08 15.57
CA ARG A 101 -16.36 7.07 16.35
C ARG A 101 -16.96 7.06 17.74
N ALA A 102 -16.14 6.82 18.77
CA ALA A 102 -16.57 7.03 20.15
C ALA A 102 -16.69 8.55 20.37
N GLU A 103 -17.91 9.05 20.56
CA GLU A 103 -18.15 10.49 20.79
C GLU A 103 -17.91 10.91 22.24
N SER A 104 -17.73 9.95 23.16
CA SER A 104 -17.39 10.20 24.56
C SER A 104 -16.15 9.42 24.96
N GLY A 105 -15.10 10.14 25.37
CA GLY A 105 -14.05 9.56 26.21
C GLY A 105 -14.64 9.28 27.58
N SER A 106 -14.43 8.08 28.12
CA SER A 106 -14.62 7.91 29.56
C SER A 106 -13.53 8.74 30.24
N ALA A 107 -13.95 9.72 31.02
CA ALA A 107 -13.05 10.46 31.89
C ALA A 107 -12.67 9.50 33.04
N ASP A 108 -11.46 8.96 32.97
CA ASP A 108 -10.77 8.46 34.17
C ASP A 108 -10.06 9.64 34.87
#